data_AF-A0A7W8H841-F1
#
_entry.id   AF-A0A7W8H841-F1
#
_cell.length_a   1.000
_cell.length_b   1.000
_cell.length_c   1.000
_cell.angle_alpha   90.00
_cell.angle_beta   90.00
_cell.angle_gamma   90.00
#
_symmetry.space_group_name_H-M   'P 1'
#
loop_
_entity.id
_entity.type
_entity.pdbx_description
1 polymer ?
#
loop_
_entity_poly.entity_id
_entity_poly.type
_entity_poly.pdbx_seq_one_letter_code
_entity_poly.pdbx_strand_id
1 'polypeptide(L)'
;MKKTVSNPVMYEAFAGMCKIAKEEGGVMHKVMAIDMGIEFSVFSKLLTGKRPISEHYAAKIYKYFSDAKWASYGPSLVKYICDRFKIPATSLLYRKMAAKEYKDLVSYLFFELKLQDIGSTVDLLNLFLSYLKKYLKTILEEHSVECDGYRIINDDSFQKLEKDVNLPQNCVITVGQPSESGWVKRICILICPYQWDHERMIFDNPLFIETFKNCMVIRLREERAQSLCTMDKVENFTGASAEFETIYTGRLCSNAKELAEIIFKKICRDLLS
;
A
#
# COMPACT_ATOMS: atom_id res chain seq x y z
N MET A 1 11.72 23.96 9.55
CA MET A 1 11.56 22.53 9.92
C MET A 1 11.12 21.76 8.69
N LYS A 2 11.94 20.83 8.19
CA LYS A 2 11.50 19.89 7.13
C LYS A 2 10.42 19.01 7.74
N LYS A 3 9.18 19.07 7.22
CA LYS A 3 8.12 18.12 7.61
C LYS A 3 8.68 16.71 7.39
N THR A 4 8.77 15.93 8.46
CA THR A 4 9.16 14.52 8.39
C THR A 4 8.07 13.81 7.61
N VAL A 5 8.28 13.64 6.30
CA VAL A 5 7.37 12.87 5.46
C VAL A 5 7.43 11.44 5.98
N SER A 6 6.29 10.92 6.42
CA SER A 6 6.15 9.52 6.86
C SER A 6 6.57 8.60 5.70
N ASN A 7 7.80 8.09 5.72
CA ASN A 7 8.28 7.11 4.75
C ASN A 7 7.73 5.73 5.15
N PRO A 8 6.73 5.17 4.46
CA PRO A 8 6.10 3.96 4.95
C PRO A 8 6.90 2.69 4.62
N VAL A 9 7.96 2.76 3.79
CA VAL A 9 8.99 1.71 3.72
C VAL A 9 9.71 1.60 5.05
N MET A 10 9.99 2.71 5.74
CA MET A 10 10.59 2.69 7.09
C MET A 10 9.67 1.97 8.10
N TYR A 11 8.35 2.14 7.99
CA TYR A 11 7.41 1.41 8.85
C TYR A 11 7.33 -0.06 8.53
N GLU A 12 7.27 -0.43 7.25
CA GLU A 12 7.26 -1.85 6.88
C GLU A 12 8.61 -2.51 7.19
N ALA A 13 9.73 -1.79 7.08
CA ALA A 13 11.04 -2.25 7.53
C ALA A 13 11.06 -2.45 9.05
N PHE A 14 10.55 -1.49 9.82
CA PHE A 14 10.43 -1.62 11.27
C PHE A 14 9.55 -2.81 11.67
N ALA A 15 8.39 -2.97 11.03
CA ALA A 15 7.49 -4.08 11.26
C ALA A 15 8.13 -5.42 10.88
N GLY A 16 8.84 -5.48 9.75
CA GLY A 16 9.58 -6.64 9.30
C GLY A 16 10.66 -7.06 10.30
N MET A 17 11.49 -6.11 10.73
CA MET A 17 12.52 -6.36 11.74
C MET A 17 11.93 -6.88 13.06
N CYS A 18 10.82 -6.29 13.55
CA CYS A 18 10.14 -6.76 14.76
C CYS A 18 9.57 -8.16 14.58
N LYS A 19 8.96 -8.45 13.43
CA LYS A 19 8.41 -9.76 13.11
C LYS A 19 9.50 -10.83 13.07
N ILE A 20 10.58 -10.57 12.35
CA ILE A 20 11.72 -11.50 12.23
C ILE A 20 12.40 -11.72 13.57
N ALA A 21 12.63 -10.65 14.35
CA ALA A 21 13.19 -10.76 15.69
C ALA A 21 12.33 -11.63 16.63
N LYS A 22 11.00 -11.60 16.45
CA LYS A 22 10.08 -12.46 17.19
C LYS A 22 10.09 -13.91 16.69
N GLU A 23 9.99 -14.11 15.38
CA GLU A 23 9.82 -15.43 14.77
C GLU A 23 11.13 -16.24 14.74
N GLU A 24 12.24 -15.61 14.39
CA GLU A 24 13.55 -16.26 14.27
C GLU A 24 14.38 -16.10 15.56
N GLY A 25 14.27 -14.94 16.22
CA GLY A 25 15.04 -14.63 17.43
C GLY A 25 14.32 -14.88 18.76
N GLY A 26 13.03 -15.20 18.75
CA GLY A 26 12.23 -15.41 19.97
C GLY A 26 12.02 -14.15 20.83
N VAL A 27 12.32 -12.96 20.31
CA VAL A 27 12.29 -11.71 21.09
C VAL A 27 10.89 -11.09 21.06
N MET A 28 10.30 -10.85 22.24
CA MET A 28 8.99 -10.22 22.33
C MET A 28 9.04 -8.71 22.09
N HIS A 29 8.00 -8.13 21.47
CA HIS A 29 7.90 -6.68 21.26
C HIS A 29 8.08 -5.86 22.53
N LYS A 30 7.59 -6.35 23.68
CA LYS A 30 7.75 -5.67 24.97
C LYS A 30 9.22 -5.57 25.37
N VAL A 31 10.02 -6.61 25.11
CA VAL A 31 11.46 -6.62 25.38
C VAL A 31 12.18 -5.65 24.44
N MET A 32 11.88 -5.70 23.13
CA MET A 32 12.44 -4.74 22.17
C MET A 32 12.17 -3.28 22.58
N ALA A 33 10.94 -2.98 23.01
CA ALA A 33 10.56 -1.65 23.46
C ALA A 33 11.39 -1.19 24.67
N ILE A 34 11.59 -2.07 25.66
CA ILE A 34 12.42 -1.81 26.84
C ILE A 34 13.87 -1.54 26.42
N ASP A 35 14.45 -2.41 25.59
CA ASP A 35 15.84 -2.28 25.14
C ASP A 35 16.09 -1.01 24.32
N MET A 36 15.10 -0.57 23.54
CA MET A 36 15.15 0.70 22.81
C MET A 36 14.92 1.93 23.71
N GLY A 37 14.50 1.74 24.97
CA GLY A 37 14.07 2.81 25.85
C GLY A 37 12.84 3.54 25.31
N ILE A 38 11.86 2.81 24.78
CA ILE A 38 10.59 3.33 24.26
C ILE A 38 9.46 2.72 25.09
N GLU A 39 8.55 3.56 25.58
CA GLU A 39 7.34 3.05 26.24
C GLU A 39 6.57 2.09 25.32
N PHE A 40 6.10 0.97 25.84
CA PHE A 40 5.45 -0.05 25.01
C PHE A 40 4.20 0.47 24.27
N SER A 41 3.44 1.39 24.89
CA SER A 41 2.30 2.05 24.26
C SER A 41 2.72 2.87 23.02
N VAL A 42 3.87 3.54 23.10
CA VAL A 42 4.48 4.30 22.00
C VAL A 42 5.03 3.36 20.95
N PHE A 43 5.78 2.33 21.35
CA PHE A 43 6.30 1.30 20.44
C PHE A 43 5.18 0.67 19.61
N SER A 44 4.07 0.28 20.26
CA SER A 44 2.91 -0.29 19.59
C SER A 44 2.32 0.68 18.55
N LYS A 45 2.17 1.96 18.90
CA LYS A 45 1.69 2.98 17.94
C LYS A 45 2.66 3.22 16.78
N LEU A 46 3.97 3.17 17.01
CA LEU A 46 4.98 3.26 15.95
C LEU A 46 4.88 2.04 15.03
N LEU A 47 4.78 0.83 15.59
CA LEU A 47 4.67 -0.42 14.83
C LEU A 47 3.42 -0.45 13.95
N THR A 48 2.29 0.03 14.45
CA THR A 48 1.03 0.08 13.70
C THR A 48 0.92 1.30 12.78
N GLY A 49 1.91 2.19 12.74
CA GLY A 49 1.84 3.43 11.96
C GLY A 49 0.87 4.49 12.52
N LYS A 50 0.33 4.30 13.73
CA LYS A 50 -0.55 5.27 14.41
C LYS A 50 0.21 6.46 14.98
N ARG A 51 1.55 6.40 15.01
CA ARG A 51 2.43 7.49 15.41
C ARG A 51 3.59 7.65 14.42
N PRO A 52 3.95 8.90 14.01
CA PRO A 52 5.14 9.18 13.22
C PRO A 52 6.42 8.63 13.87
N ILE A 53 7.22 7.86 13.11
CA ILE A 53 8.62 7.61 13.44
C ILE A 53 9.39 8.91 13.14
N SER A 54 9.64 9.70 14.19
CA SER A 54 10.49 10.90 14.13
C SER A 54 11.97 10.52 14.04
N GLU A 55 12.85 11.48 13.74
CA GLU A 55 14.31 11.28 13.76
C GLU A 55 14.79 10.66 15.08
N HIS A 56 14.24 11.11 16.21
CA HIS A 56 14.53 10.55 17.54
C HIS A 56 14.18 9.05 17.64
N TYR A 57 13.00 8.64 17.16
CA TYR A 57 12.61 7.23 17.18
C TYR A 57 13.38 6.41 16.15
N ALA A 58 13.63 6.96 14.96
CA ALA A 58 14.45 6.32 13.94
C ALA A 58 15.86 6.02 14.46
N ALA A 59 16.50 6.95 15.17
CA ALA A 59 17.80 6.75 15.78
C ALA A 59 17.80 5.61 16.83
N LYS A 60 16.76 5.53 17.67
CA LYS A 60 16.60 4.44 18.64
C LYS A 60 16.42 3.08 17.98
N ILE A 61 15.55 3.01 16.97
CA ILE A 61 15.27 1.78 16.21
C ILE A 61 16.55 1.32 15.48
N TYR A 62 17.23 2.23 14.78
CA TYR A 62 18.50 1.94 14.10
C TYR A 62 19.57 1.45 15.09
N LYS A 63 19.76 2.13 16.22
CA LYS A 63 20.75 1.70 17.22
C LYS A 63 20.49 0.28 17.71
N TYR A 64 19.24 -0.08 17.94
CA TYR A 64 18.88 -1.43 18.40
C TYR A 64 19.11 -2.49 17.31
N PHE A 65 18.65 -2.24 16.09
CA PHE A 65 18.74 -3.20 14.99
C PHE A 65 20.07 -3.16 14.25
N SER A 66 20.99 -2.24 14.52
CA SER A 66 22.35 -2.25 13.94
C SER A 66 23.34 -3.13 14.72
N ASP A 67 22.91 -3.73 15.82
CA ASP A 67 23.70 -4.69 16.61
C ASP A 67 24.02 -5.96 15.79
N ALA A 68 25.24 -6.48 15.94
CA ALA A 68 25.76 -7.64 15.23
C ALA A 68 24.90 -8.89 15.41
N LYS A 69 24.20 -9.04 16.54
CA LYS A 69 23.30 -10.17 16.79
C LYS A 69 22.14 -10.29 15.79
N TRP A 70 21.84 -9.22 15.05
CA TRP A 70 20.78 -9.22 14.04
C TRP A 70 21.29 -9.46 12.62
N ALA A 71 22.61 -9.50 12.41
CA ALA A 71 23.22 -9.48 11.08
C ALA A 71 22.76 -10.64 10.17
N SER A 72 22.49 -11.81 10.76
CA SER A 72 22.01 -12.99 10.04
C SER A 72 20.62 -12.83 9.43
N TYR A 73 19.83 -11.84 9.86
CA TYR A 73 18.44 -11.66 9.44
C TYR A 73 18.28 -10.78 8.19
N GLY A 74 19.37 -10.32 7.58
CA GLY A 74 19.31 -9.49 6.37
C GLY A 74 18.54 -10.11 5.21
N PRO A 75 18.82 -11.36 4.82
CA PRO A 75 18.05 -12.03 3.77
C PRO A 75 16.55 -12.10 4.06
N SER A 76 16.17 -12.41 5.31
CA SER A 76 14.77 -12.44 5.75
C SER A 76 14.12 -11.06 5.68
N LEU A 77 14.83 -9.99 6.04
CA LEU A 77 14.32 -8.63 5.97
C LEU A 77 14.10 -8.17 4.52
N VAL A 78 15.05 -8.45 3.62
CA VAL A 78 14.91 -8.16 2.18
C VAL A 78 13.70 -8.90 1.64
N LYS A 79 13.59 -10.20 1.91
CA LYS A 79 12.46 -11.02 1.48
C LYS A 79 11.13 -10.46 2.00
N TYR A 80 11.04 -10.14 3.29
CA TYR A 80 9.84 -9.57 3.89
C TYR A 80 9.39 -8.30 3.18
N ILE A 81 10.31 -7.35 2.97
CA ILE A 81 10.00 -6.06 2.33
C ILE A 81 9.56 -6.28 0.88
N CYS A 82 10.31 -7.10 0.14
CA CYS A 82 9.99 -7.39 -1.26
C CYS A 82 8.66 -8.11 -1.43
N ASP A 83 8.37 -9.10 -0.59
CA ASP A 83 7.08 -9.83 -0.61
C ASP A 83 5.92 -8.88 -0.24
N ARG A 84 6.15 -8.00 0.74
CA ARG A 84 5.15 -7.04 1.22
C ARG A 84 4.78 -6.01 0.17
N PHE A 85 5.78 -5.52 -0.57
CA PHE A 85 5.61 -4.52 -1.61
C PHE A 85 5.52 -5.09 -3.02
N LYS A 86 5.52 -6.43 -3.18
CA LYS A 86 5.54 -7.12 -4.47
C LYS A 86 6.66 -6.62 -5.39
N ILE A 87 7.85 -6.38 -4.83
CA ILE A 87 9.03 -5.92 -5.56
C ILE A 87 9.69 -7.14 -6.22
N PRO A 88 9.81 -7.18 -7.56
CA PRO A 88 10.42 -8.31 -8.25
C PRO A 88 11.94 -8.35 -8.05
N ALA A 89 12.52 -9.55 -8.09
CA ALA A 89 13.96 -9.76 -7.92
C ALA A 89 14.83 -9.07 -8.99
N THR A 90 14.25 -8.77 -10.16
CA THR A 90 14.90 -8.05 -11.25
C THR A 90 15.00 -6.53 -11.01
N SER A 91 14.23 -5.99 -10.06
CA SER A 91 14.19 -4.55 -9.79
C SER A 91 15.55 -4.03 -9.29
N LEU A 92 15.82 -2.75 -9.56
CA LEU A 92 17.00 -2.08 -9.02
C LEU A 92 16.96 -2.01 -7.49
N LEU A 93 15.77 -1.77 -6.92
CA LEU A 93 15.56 -1.69 -5.47
C LEU A 93 15.88 -3.03 -4.79
N TYR A 94 15.38 -4.14 -5.33
CA TYR A 94 15.73 -5.48 -4.82
C TYR A 94 17.25 -5.69 -4.85
N ARG A 95 17.89 -5.45 -5.99
CA ARG A 95 19.35 -5.66 -6.14
C ARG A 95 20.17 -4.80 -5.19
N LYS A 96 19.77 -3.54 -4.97
CA LYS A 96 20.40 -2.63 -4.01
C LYS A 96 20.25 -3.11 -2.57
N MET A 97 19.05 -3.58 -2.18
CA MET A 97 18.82 -4.11 -0.83
C MET A 97 19.59 -5.43 -0.61
N ALA A 98 19.53 -6.34 -1.57
CA ALA A 98 20.16 -7.66 -1.48
C ALA A 98 21.70 -7.60 -1.46
N ALA A 99 22.31 -6.55 -2.00
CA ALA A 99 23.76 -6.36 -2.02
C ALA A 99 24.33 -5.73 -0.73
N LYS A 100 23.48 -5.30 0.21
CA LYS A 100 23.91 -4.62 1.44
C LYS A 100 24.08 -5.58 2.59
N GLU A 101 25.13 -5.38 3.39
CA GLU A 101 25.22 -5.98 4.71
C GLU A 101 24.09 -5.47 5.61
N TYR A 102 23.70 -6.24 6.63
CA TYR A 102 22.49 -5.95 7.41
C TYR A 102 22.45 -4.54 8.00
N LYS A 103 23.56 -4.10 8.61
CA LYS A 103 23.65 -2.76 9.20
C LYS A 103 23.44 -1.67 8.15
N ASP A 104 24.05 -1.82 6.97
CA ASP A 104 23.91 -0.90 5.85
C ASP A 104 22.52 -0.98 5.21
N LEU A 105 21.88 -2.14 5.23
CA LEU A 105 20.50 -2.32 4.82
C LEU A 105 19.55 -1.54 5.75
N VAL A 106 19.73 -1.65 7.07
CA VAL A 106 18.91 -0.90 8.03
C VAL A 106 19.16 0.60 7.90
N SER A 107 20.42 1.04 7.79
CA SER A 107 20.76 2.45 7.50
C SER A 107 20.08 2.94 6.23
N TYR A 108 20.18 2.12 5.18
CA TYR A 108 19.58 2.40 3.89
C TYR A 108 18.06 2.59 4.01
N LEU A 109 17.34 1.66 4.61
CA LEU A 109 15.88 1.71 4.71
C LEU A 109 15.36 2.89 5.56
N PHE A 110 16.12 3.35 6.55
CA PHE A 110 15.70 4.41 7.47
C PHE A 110 16.14 5.82 7.05
N PHE A 111 17.31 5.94 6.41
CA PHE A 111 17.95 7.24 6.22
C PHE A 111 18.38 7.54 4.79
N GLU A 112 18.75 6.52 4.01
CA GLU A 112 19.38 6.74 2.69
C GLU A 112 18.49 6.34 1.52
N LEU A 113 17.42 5.58 1.75
CA LEU A 113 16.49 5.13 0.72
C LEU A 113 15.88 6.37 0.09
N LYS A 114 16.38 6.69 -1.10
CA LYS A 114 15.88 7.78 -1.91
C LYS A 114 14.88 7.22 -2.89
N LEU A 115 13.91 8.07 -3.22
CA LEU A 115 12.88 7.76 -4.20
C LEU A 115 13.45 7.41 -5.59
N GLN A 116 14.61 7.96 -5.95
CA GLN A 116 15.36 7.62 -7.18
C GLN A 116 15.89 6.18 -7.21
N ASP A 117 15.94 5.49 -6.06
CA ASP A 117 16.33 4.09 -6.01
C ASP A 117 15.20 3.15 -6.41
N ILE A 118 13.96 3.67 -6.44
CA ILE A 118 12.78 3.02 -6.99
C ILE A 118 12.83 3.21 -8.51
N GLY A 119 13.67 2.40 -9.15
CA GLY A 119 14.14 2.61 -10.52
C GLY A 119 13.17 2.22 -11.64
N SER A 120 11.93 1.83 -11.35
CA SER A 120 10.94 1.47 -12.39
C SER A 120 9.53 1.97 -12.06
N THR A 121 8.77 2.30 -13.12
CA THR A 121 7.33 2.64 -13.03
C THR A 121 6.53 1.53 -12.35
N VAL A 122 6.95 0.27 -12.52
CA VAL A 122 6.32 -0.91 -11.90
C VAL A 122 6.52 -0.91 -10.38
N ASP A 123 7.74 -0.65 -9.89
CA ASP A 123 8.01 -0.59 -8.46
C ASP A 123 7.24 0.57 -7.80
N LEU A 124 7.17 1.72 -8.47
CA LEU A 124 6.37 2.86 -8.01
C LEU A 124 4.88 2.55 -7.95
N LEU A 125 4.35 1.88 -8.97
CA LEU A 125 2.96 1.43 -9.02
C LEU A 125 2.66 0.45 -7.88
N ASN A 126 3.51 -0.56 -7.68
CA ASN A 126 3.31 -1.55 -6.62
C ASN A 126 3.37 -0.91 -5.21
N LEU A 127 4.31 0.01 -4.99
CA LEU A 127 4.38 0.79 -3.75
C LEU A 127 3.12 1.63 -3.55
N PHE A 128 2.67 2.35 -4.58
CA PHE A 128 1.45 3.14 -4.52
C PHE A 128 0.22 2.27 -4.20
N LEU A 129 0.04 1.15 -4.89
CA LEU A 129 -1.07 0.21 -4.68
C LEU A 129 -1.05 -0.39 -3.27
N SER A 130 0.14 -0.72 -2.76
CA SER A 130 0.30 -1.17 -1.37
C SER A 130 -0.19 -0.12 -0.37
N TYR A 131 0.19 1.15 -0.57
CA TYR A 131 -0.28 2.23 0.31
C TYR A 131 -1.76 2.53 0.15
N LEU A 132 -2.29 2.51 -1.08
CA LEU A 132 -3.70 2.70 -1.35
C LEU A 132 -4.53 1.64 -0.61
N LYS A 133 -4.16 0.36 -0.74
CA LYS A 133 -4.81 -0.76 -0.02
C LYS A 133 -4.71 -0.58 1.50
N LYS A 134 -3.54 -0.16 2.01
CA LYS A 134 -3.33 0.09 3.44
C LYS A 134 -4.24 1.20 3.96
N TYR A 135 -4.25 2.37 3.32
CA TYR A 135 -5.05 3.50 3.76
C TYR A 135 -6.55 3.23 3.60
N LEU A 136 -6.97 2.64 2.48
CA LEU A 136 -8.37 2.28 2.27
C LEU A 136 -8.86 1.29 3.33
N LYS A 137 -8.06 0.27 3.66
CA LYS A 137 -8.38 -0.67 4.74
C LYS A 137 -8.55 0.06 6.07
N THR A 138 -7.60 0.92 6.44
CA THR A 138 -7.66 1.68 7.70
C THR A 138 -8.91 2.56 7.75
N ILE A 139 -9.22 3.30 6.69
CA ILE A 139 -10.40 4.17 6.63
C ILE A 139 -11.69 3.35 6.76
N LEU A 140 -11.81 2.23 6.03
CA LEU A 140 -12.98 1.34 6.13
C LEU A 140 -13.15 0.74 7.53
N GLU A 141 -12.06 0.37 8.21
CA GLU A 141 -12.12 -0.15 9.58
C GLU A 141 -12.53 0.94 10.59
N GLU A 142 -11.94 2.13 10.49
CA GLU A 142 -12.21 3.26 11.38
C GLU A 142 -13.63 3.82 11.20
N HIS A 143 -14.17 3.74 9.99
CA HIS A 143 -15.50 4.25 9.63
C HIS A 143 -16.49 3.13 9.28
N SER A 144 -16.32 1.95 9.86
CA SER A 144 -17.12 0.75 9.53
C SER A 144 -18.63 0.95 9.65
N VAL A 145 -19.10 1.79 10.57
CA VAL A 145 -20.53 2.12 10.72
C VAL A 145 -21.03 2.99 9.56
N GLU A 146 -20.22 3.94 9.10
CA GLU A 146 -20.60 4.88 8.02
C GLU A 146 -20.64 4.19 6.65
N CYS A 147 -19.84 3.14 6.46
CA CYS A 147 -19.77 2.38 5.21
C CYS A 147 -20.46 1.02 5.29
N ASP A 148 -21.40 0.80 6.21
CA ASP A 148 -22.19 -0.44 6.32
C ASP A 148 -21.32 -1.73 6.38
N GLY A 149 -20.20 -1.63 7.10
CA GLY A 149 -19.26 -2.73 7.34
C GLY A 149 -18.43 -3.16 6.14
N TYR A 150 -18.34 -2.35 5.07
CA TYR A 150 -17.50 -2.67 3.92
C TYR A 150 -16.04 -2.87 4.32
N ARG A 151 -15.41 -3.89 3.71
CA ARG A 151 -14.01 -4.23 3.95
C ARG A 151 -13.33 -4.67 2.66
N ILE A 152 -12.01 -4.54 2.60
CA ILE A 152 -11.22 -5.10 1.49
C ILE A 152 -11.34 -6.62 1.50
N ILE A 153 -11.65 -7.20 0.34
CA ILE A 153 -11.65 -8.64 0.11
C ILE A 153 -10.25 -9.06 -0.30
N ASN A 154 -9.65 -9.99 0.45
CA ASN A 154 -8.40 -10.65 0.05
C ASN A 154 -8.77 -11.90 -0.74
N ASP A 155 -8.99 -11.74 -2.04
CA ASP A 155 -9.27 -12.85 -2.96
C ASP A 155 -8.27 -12.80 -4.13
N ASP A 156 -7.50 -13.87 -4.28
CA ASP A 156 -6.53 -14.02 -5.37
C ASP A 156 -7.22 -14.35 -6.71
N SER A 157 -8.54 -14.58 -6.71
CA SER A 157 -9.32 -14.91 -7.91
C SER A 157 -9.24 -13.85 -9.01
N PHE A 158 -8.89 -12.61 -8.66
CA PHE A 158 -8.82 -11.49 -9.61
C PHE A 158 -7.53 -11.43 -10.43
N GLN A 159 -6.56 -12.31 -10.18
CA GLN A 159 -5.40 -12.46 -11.06
C GLN A 159 -5.81 -12.92 -12.48
N LYS A 160 -6.91 -13.67 -12.59
CA LYS A 160 -7.46 -14.05 -13.90
C LYS A 160 -8.01 -12.82 -14.63
N LEU A 161 -8.74 -11.96 -13.92
CA LEU A 161 -9.27 -10.71 -14.46
C LEU A 161 -8.15 -9.80 -14.98
N GLU A 162 -7.10 -9.60 -14.17
CA GLU A 162 -5.94 -8.80 -14.56
C GLU A 162 -5.31 -9.30 -15.86
N LYS A 163 -5.21 -10.63 -16.04
CA LYS A 163 -4.74 -11.23 -17.31
C LYS A 163 -5.71 -11.00 -18.46
N ASP A 164 -7.00 -11.24 -18.24
CA ASP A 164 -8.04 -11.15 -19.27
C ASP A 164 -8.18 -9.72 -19.83
N VAL A 165 -7.93 -8.70 -19.00
CA VAL A 165 -7.92 -7.28 -19.42
C VAL A 165 -6.52 -6.71 -19.65
N ASN A 166 -5.48 -7.55 -19.65
CA ASN A 166 -4.08 -7.16 -19.80
C ASN A 166 -3.63 -6.03 -18.84
N LEU A 167 -4.19 -6.00 -17.62
CA LEU A 167 -3.86 -5.04 -16.58
C LEU A 167 -2.65 -5.54 -15.78
N PRO A 168 -1.73 -4.66 -15.33
CA PRO A 168 -0.63 -5.07 -14.46
C PRO A 168 -1.13 -5.75 -13.18
N GLN A 169 -0.29 -6.63 -12.64
CA GLN A 169 -0.64 -7.38 -11.43
C GLN A 169 -0.90 -6.46 -10.24
N ASN A 170 -1.87 -6.84 -9.40
CA ASN A 170 -2.31 -6.15 -8.18
C ASN A 170 -3.05 -4.82 -8.38
N CYS A 171 -3.36 -4.44 -9.61
CA CYS A 171 -4.12 -3.25 -9.95
C CYS A 171 -5.63 -3.38 -9.67
N VAL A 172 -6.12 -4.58 -9.33
CA VAL A 172 -7.49 -4.78 -8.87
C VAL A 172 -7.56 -4.69 -7.34
N ILE A 173 -8.50 -3.89 -6.83
CA ILE A 173 -8.90 -3.85 -5.43
C ILE A 173 -10.39 -4.18 -5.36
N THR A 174 -10.76 -5.14 -4.52
CA THR A 174 -12.17 -5.46 -4.29
C THR A 174 -12.55 -5.11 -2.87
N VAL A 175 -13.66 -4.40 -2.72
CA VAL A 175 -14.30 -4.16 -1.43
C VAL A 175 -15.67 -4.81 -1.42
N GLY A 176 -16.08 -5.30 -0.26
CA GLY A 176 -17.38 -5.95 -0.15
C GLY A 176 -18.03 -5.76 1.21
N GLN A 177 -19.36 -5.84 1.18
CA GLN A 177 -20.21 -5.85 2.36
C GLN A 177 -20.39 -7.29 2.85
N PRO A 178 -19.99 -7.61 4.09
CA PRO A 178 -20.13 -8.97 4.62
C PRO A 178 -21.60 -9.36 4.85
N SER A 179 -21.92 -10.64 4.63
CA SER A 179 -23.13 -11.31 5.12
C SER A 179 -22.79 -12.64 5.79
N GLU A 180 -23.78 -13.27 6.43
CA GLU A 180 -23.63 -14.59 7.07
C GLU A 180 -23.13 -15.67 6.11
N SER A 181 -23.47 -15.58 4.82
CA SER A 181 -23.13 -16.58 3.79
C SER A 181 -22.11 -16.09 2.75
N GLY A 182 -21.55 -14.89 2.92
CA GLY A 182 -20.54 -14.36 2.00
C GLY A 182 -20.53 -12.83 1.89
N TRP A 183 -20.84 -12.33 0.70
CA TRP A 183 -20.76 -10.90 0.37
C TRP A 183 -22.06 -10.43 -0.28
N VAL A 184 -22.75 -9.46 0.35
CA VAL A 184 -24.02 -8.90 -0.15
C VAL A 184 -23.78 -8.11 -1.43
N LYS A 185 -22.78 -7.24 -1.38
CA LYS A 185 -22.37 -6.34 -2.46
C LYS A 185 -20.86 -6.39 -2.59
N ARG A 186 -20.39 -6.32 -3.83
CA ARG A 186 -18.96 -6.20 -4.17
C ARG A 186 -18.80 -5.03 -5.10
N ILE A 187 -17.73 -4.26 -4.89
CA ILE A 187 -17.30 -3.20 -5.77
C ILE A 187 -15.88 -3.56 -6.23
N CYS A 188 -15.71 -3.63 -7.54
CA CYS A 188 -14.39 -3.81 -8.15
C CYS A 188 -13.80 -2.43 -8.45
N ILE A 189 -12.57 -2.19 -8.03
CA ILE A 189 -11.83 -0.96 -8.28
C ILE A 189 -10.61 -1.31 -9.11
N LEU A 190 -10.60 -0.86 -10.36
CA LEU A 190 -9.51 -1.03 -11.30
C LEU A 190 -8.60 0.19 -11.25
N ILE A 191 -7.33 0.01 -10.88
CA ILE A 191 -6.33 1.07 -10.92
C ILE A 191 -5.54 0.94 -12.22
N CYS A 192 -5.89 1.75 -13.21
CA CYS A 192 -5.33 1.75 -14.56
C CYS A 192 -4.13 2.70 -14.65
N PRO A 193 -2.89 2.19 -14.80
CA PRO A 193 -1.72 3.05 -14.97
C PRO A 193 -1.79 3.83 -16.29
N TYR A 194 -1.17 5.02 -16.34
CA TYR A 194 -1.18 5.88 -17.54
C TYR A 194 -0.79 5.14 -18.84
N GLN A 195 0.22 4.27 -18.77
CA GLN A 195 0.76 3.56 -19.93
C GLN A 195 -0.13 2.36 -20.37
N TRP A 196 -1.27 2.16 -19.73
CA TRP A 196 -2.17 1.06 -20.04
C TRP A 196 -3.21 1.49 -21.07
N ASP A 197 -2.97 1.11 -22.33
CA ASP A 197 -3.73 1.54 -23.51
C ASP A 197 -4.98 0.70 -23.84
N HIS A 198 -5.39 -0.24 -22.97
CA HIS A 198 -6.44 -1.22 -23.24
C HIS A 198 -7.82 -0.87 -22.67
N GLU A 199 -8.08 0.40 -22.36
CA GLU A 199 -9.27 0.79 -21.61
C GLU A 199 -10.61 0.46 -22.28
N ARG A 200 -10.73 0.70 -23.59
CA ARG A 200 -11.97 0.42 -24.33
C ARG A 200 -12.36 -1.06 -24.21
N MET A 201 -11.37 -1.95 -24.08
CA MET A 201 -11.60 -3.39 -23.96
C MET A 201 -12.29 -3.81 -22.66
N ILE A 202 -12.22 -3.02 -21.58
CA ILE A 202 -12.88 -3.40 -20.31
C ILE A 202 -14.40 -3.27 -20.42
N PHE A 203 -14.87 -2.14 -20.95
CA PHE A 203 -16.30 -1.88 -21.12
C PHE A 203 -16.89 -2.65 -22.31
N ASP A 204 -16.05 -3.11 -23.24
CA ASP A 204 -16.46 -3.95 -24.36
C ASP A 204 -16.41 -5.46 -24.01
N ASN A 205 -15.87 -5.85 -22.85
CA ASN A 205 -15.79 -7.25 -22.43
C ASN A 205 -17.09 -7.70 -21.72
N PRO A 206 -17.91 -8.57 -22.34
CA PRO A 206 -19.20 -8.98 -21.78
C PRO A 206 -19.05 -9.73 -20.45
N LEU A 207 -17.99 -10.52 -20.30
CA LEU A 207 -17.70 -11.24 -19.05
C LEU A 207 -17.39 -10.27 -17.91
N PHE A 208 -16.77 -9.13 -18.22
CA PHE A 208 -16.49 -8.09 -17.24
C PHE A 208 -17.78 -7.44 -16.75
N ILE A 209 -18.65 -7.03 -17.68
CA ILE A 209 -19.94 -6.40 -17.39
C ILE A 209 -20.86 -7.33 -16.60
N GLU A 210 -20.91 -8.62 -16.97
CA GLU A 210 -21.76 -9.61 -16.29
C GLU A 210 -21.23 -9.96 -14.89
N THR A 211 -19.91 -9.99 -14.69
CA THR A 211 -19.30 -10.37 -13.41
C THR A 211 -19.30 -9.23 -12.39
N PHE A 212 -19.17 -7.97 -12.83
CA PHE A 212 -19.01 -6.81 -11.94
C PHE A 212 -20.13 -5.79 -12.14
N LYS A 213 -21.26 -6.02 -11.45
CA LYS A 213 -22.39 -5.07 -11.41
C LYS A 213 -21.98 -3.67 -10.93
N ASN A 214 -20.99 -3.58 -10.03
CA ASN A 214 -20.45 -2.31 -9.53
C ASN A 214 -18.93 -2.27 -9.79
N CYS A 215 -18.51 -1.36 -10.66
CA CYS A 215 -17.11 -1.23 -11.05
C CYS A 215 -16.67 0.22 -11.14
N MET A 216 -15.50 0.51 -10.58
CA MET A 216 -14.86 1.81 -10.62
C MET A 216 -13.51 1.69 -11.33
N VAL A 217 -13.35 2.43 -12.42
CA VAL A 217 -12.08 2.56 -13.14
C VAL A 217 -11.41 3.85 -12.70
N ILE A 218 -10.19 3.76 -12.19
CA ILE A 218 -9.39 4.90 -11.76
C ILE A 218 -8.14 4.95 -12.63
N ARG A 219 -8.08 5.97 -13.49
CA ARG A 219 -6.93 6.22 -14.36
C ARG A 219 -5.89 7.04 -13.62
N LEU A 220 -4.65 6.58 -13.61
CA LEU A 220 -3.52 7.38 -13.19
C LEU A 220 -3.04 8.20 -14.40
N ARG A 221 -3.02 9.52 -14.31
CA ARG A 221 -2.58 10.43 -15.41
C ARG A 221 -1.06 10.49 -15.54
N GLU A 222 -0.51 11.29 -16.46
CA GLU A 222 0.90 11.72 -16.49
C GLU A 222 1.06 13.09 -15.80
N GLU A 223 2.22 13.35 -15.15
CA GLU A 223 2.47 14.44 -14.17
C GLU A 223 2.31 15.88 -14.72
N ARG A 224 1.90 16.05 -15.99
CA ARG A 224 1.78 17.34 -16.68
C ARG A 224 0.34 17.72 -17.05
N ALA A 225 -0.65 16.88 -16.73
CA ALA A 225 -2.04 17.14 -17.11
C ALA A 225 -2.75 18.07 -16.11
N GLN A 226 -3.06 19.30 -16.54
CA GLN A 226 -3.71 20.36 -15.74
C GLN A 226 -5.23 20.20 -15.52
N SER A 227 -5.80 18.99 -15.61
CA SER A 227 -7.20 18.80 -15.20
C SER A 227 -7.38 17.56 -14.35
N LEU A 228 -7.96 17.75 -13.17
CA LEU A 228 -8.49 16.67 -12.34
C LEU A 228 -9.98 16.57 -12.66
N CYS A 229 -10.43 15.39 -13.10
CA CYS A 229 -11.85 15.05 -12.97
C CYS A 229 -12.02 14.40 -11.60
N THR A 230 -12.37 15.21 -10.59
CA THR A 230 -12.67 14.69 -9.26
C THR A 230 -13.79 13.66 -9.34
N MET A 231 -13.60 12.53 -8.63
CA MET A 231 -14.60 11.45 -8.54
C MET A 231 -15.94 11.89 -7.98
N ASP A 232 -16.03 13.10 -7.41
CA ASP A 232 -17.28 13.71 -6.98
C ASP A 232 -18.30 13.87 -8.13
N LYS A 233 -17.84 13.81 -9.39
CA LYS A 233 -18.69 13.82 -10.60
C LYS A 233 -19.14 12.42 -11.06
N VAL A 234 -18.66 11.35 -10.43
CA VAL A 234 -19.14 10.00 -10.73
C VAL A 234 -20.51 9.84 -10.06
N GLU A 235 -21.57 9.82 -10.86
CA GLU A 235 -22.94 9.71 -10.35
C GLU A 235 -23.24 8.29 -9.86
N ASN A 236 -22.83 7.23 -10.59
CA ASN A 236 -23.11 5.83 -10.26
C ASN A 236 -21.90 4.92 -10.49
N PHE A 237 -21.80 3.80 -9.76
CA PHE A 237 -20.76 2.77 -9.93
C PHE A 237 -20.88 1.90 -11.18
N THR A 238 -21.97 1.96 -11.93
CA THR A 238 -22.14 1.11 -13.11
C THR A 238 -21.31 1.67 -14.26
N GLY A 239 -20.08 1.15 -14.44
CA GLY A 239 -19.17 1.60 -15.49
C GLY A 239 -18.52 2.97 -15.22
N ALA A 240 -18.32 3.32 -13.95
CA ALA A 240 -17.70 4.59 -13.57
C ALA A 240 -16.23 4.65 -13.99
N SER A 241 -15.81 5.77 -14.60
CA SER A 241 -14.41 6.11 -14.82
C SER A 241 -14.08 7.44 -14.18
N ALA A 242 -12.92 7.50 -13.52
CA ALA A 242 -12.39 8.70 -12.92
C ALA A 242 -10.89 8.81 -13.19
N GLU A 243 -10.39 10.04 -13.17
CA GLU A 243 -9.00 10.34 -13.47
C GLU A 243 -8.32 10.97 -12.27
N PHE A 244 -7.17 10.42 -11.91
CA PHE A 244 -6.41 10.79 -10.73
C PHE A 244 -4.97 11.16 -11.12
N GLU A 245 -4.44 12.21 -10.50
CA GLU A 245 -3.07 12.66 -10.78
C GLU A 245 -2.05 11.56 -10.49
N THR A 246 -1.00 11.51 -11.32
CA THR A 246 0.03 10.49 -11.28
C THR A 246 0.73 10.38 -9.93
N ILE A 247 1.37 9.22 -9.78
CA ILE A 247 2.27 8.85 -8.72
C ILE A 247 3.58 9.65 -8.84
N TYR A 248 3.63 10.88 -8.31
CA TYR A 248 4.94 11.51 -8.08
C TYR A 248 5.61 10.83 -6.90
N THR A 249 6.87 10.42 -7.07
CA THR A 249 7.61 9.70 -6.04
C THR A 249 7.61 10.43 -4.69
N GLY A 250 7.69 11.77 -4.69
CA GLY A 250 7.65 12.62 -3.49
C GLY A 250 6.28 12.84 -2.86
N ARG A 251 5.18 12.46 -3.53
CA ARG A 251 3.80 12.58 -3.03
C ARG A 251 3.05 11.25 -2.97
N LEU A 252 3.70 10.16 -3.34
CA LEU A 252 3.13 8.82 -3.49
C LEU A 252 2.24 8.41 -2.31
N CYS A 253 2.67 8.65 -1.06
CA CYS A 253 1.88 8.32 0.13
C CYS A 253 0.68 9.25 0.33
N SER A 254 0.85 10.55 0.07
CA SER A 254 -0.21 11.54 0.15
C SER A 254 -1.29 11.27 -0.89
N ASN A 255 -0.87 11.01 -2.13
CA ASN A 255 -1.74 10.68 -3.25
C ASN A 255 -2.50 9.38 -3.00
N ALA A 256 -1.84 8.35 -2.46
CA ALA A 256 -2.50 7.09 -2.11
C ALA A 256 -3.55 7.28 -1.00
N LYS A 257 -3.25 8.11 0.02
CA LYS A 257 -4.19 8.43 1.09
C LYS A 257 -5.39 9.22 0.57
N GLU A 258 -5.14 10.25 -0.23
CA GLU A 258 -6.17 11.07 -0.86
C GLU A 258 -7.09 10.22 -1.73
N LEU A 259 -6.53 9.36 -2.59
CA LEU A 259 -7.32 8.46 -3.40
C LEU A 259 -8.16 7.48 -2.55
N ALA A 260 -7.60 6.96 -1.46
CA ALA A 260 -8.34 6.11 -0.53
C ALA A 260 -9.54 6.84 0.11
N GLU A 261 -9.36 8.10 0.53
CA GLU A 261 -10.42 8.94 1.08
C GLU A 261 -11.51 9.23 0.04
N ILE A 262 -11.12 9.48 -1.22
CA ILE A 262 -12.07 9.70 -2.32
C ILE A 262 -12.88 8.44 -2.61
N ILE A 263 -12.23 7.28 -2.72
CA ILE A 263 -12.91 5.98 -2.91
C ILE A 263 -13.91 5.75 -1.77
N PHE A 264 -13.49 5.94 -0.53
CA PHE A 264 -14.35 5.80 0.65
C PHE A 264 -15.58 6.71 0.58
N LYS A 265 -15.40 8.00 0.30
CA LYS A 265 -16.51 8.95 0.16
C LYS A 265 -17.50 8.51 -0.91
N LYS A 266 -17.02 7.96 -2.02
CA LYS A 266 -17.89 7.45 -3.10
C LYS A 266 -18.66 6.19 -2.68
N ILE A 267 -18.03 5.27 -1.94
CA ILE A 267 -18.73 4.11 -1.34
C ILE A 267 -19.85 4.60 -0.43
N CYS A 268 -19.60 5.55 0.47
CA CYS A 268 -20.62 6.06 1.38
C CYS A 268 -21.75 6.81 0.69
N ARG A 269 -21.46 7.58 -0.38
CA ARG A 269 -22.49 8.32 -1.12
C ARG A 269 -23.54 7.39 -1.72
N ASP A 270 -23.10 6.29 -2.33
CA ASP A 270 -24.00 5.36 -3.02
C ASP A 270 -24.71 4.38 -2.05
N LEU A 271 -24.34 4.38 -0.77
CA LEU A 271 -25.09 3.71 0.30
C LEU A 271 -26.30 4.53 0.77
N LEU A 272 -26.25 5.86 0.59
CA LEU A 272 -27.28 6.80 1.03
C LEU A 272 -28.27 7.19 -0.08
N SER A 273 -28.04 6.73 -1.32
CA SER A 273 -28.90 6.90 -2.50
C SER A 273 -29.76 5.67 -2.75
#